data_AF-A0A1F2PCA9-F1
#
_entry.id   AF-A0A1F2PCA9-F1
#
_cell.length_a   1.000
_cell.length_b   1.000
_cell.length_c   1.000
_cell.angle_alpha   90.00
_cell.angle_beta   90.00
_cell.angle_gamma   90.00
#
_symmetry.space_group_name_H-M   'P 1'
#
loop_
_entity.id
_entity.type
_entity.pdbx_description
1 polymer ?
#
loop_
_entity_poly.entity_id
_entity_poly.type
_entity_poly.pdbx_seq_one_letter_code
_entity_poly.pdbx_strand_id
1 'polypeptide(L)'
;MEKKLSYTVDELIDLHVLQQFQDSFAKALGMASISVDNVKGSITEPSNFTDFCMKYTRGSAEGNKRCISCDVNGGKKAGTTGKPAVYSCHAGLVDFAAPIVVDGVQIGAILGGQVLDAPPDEDKFRKIAREIGVDEDEYIAALRKITIVPRDKINAAADMLYVFANSISKMGHHNRLLVHETENFQHISENMFENIRAVTDVVNNFSVQIEALIKASDELLESSTISKNKVKETDSILKFIRDVATQTNLLGLNAAIEATRAGEFGRGFNVVADEVRKLAVMSVDSAKKIESILDSIVVSMNSVESQAAKSYKIIGEHQAAMVEINEKLSMLNEISDKLKIEINNLKNSLY
;
A
#
# COMPACT_ATOMS: atom_id res chain seq x y z
N MET A 1 16.90 6.59 -17.99
CA MET A 1 17.91 7.51 -17.43
C MET A 1 17.58 7.68 -15.97
N GLU A 2 18.32 6.99 -15.09
CA GLU A 2 18.25 7.26 -13.65
C GLU A 2 18.57 8.75 -13.44
N LYS A 3 17.61 9.51 -12.90
CA LYS A 3 17.91 10.83 -12.36
C LYS A 3 18.98 10.59 -11.30
N LYS A 4 20.22 11.02 -11.56
CA LYS A 4 21.22 11.19 -10.49
C LYS A 4 20.56 12.11 -9.48
N LEU A 5 20.11 11.57 -8.35
CA LEU A 5 19.61 12.40 -7.27
C LEU A 5 20.78 13.27 -6.83
N SER A 6 20.65 14.57 -7.07
CA SER A 6 21.59 15.57 -6.57
C SER A 6 21.02 16.07 -5.25
N TYR A 7 21.50 15.51 -4.15
CA TYR A 7 21.14 15.97 -2.81
C TYR A 7 21.96 17.19 -2.44
N THR A 8 21.40 18.09 -1.66
CA THR A 8 22.20 19.07 -0.91
C THR A 8 22.47 18.55 0.50
N VAL A 9 23.56 19.01 1.11
CA VAL A 9 24.01 18.56 2.43
C VAL A 9 22.92 18.78 3.49
N ASP A 10 22.21 19.89 3.45
CA ASP A 10 21.15 20.24 4.40
C ASP A 10 19.85 19.44 4.25
N GLU A 11 19.69 18.70 3.15
CA GLU A 11 18.57 17.75 3.01
C GLU A 11 18.81 16.45 3.76
N LEU A 12 20.05 16.17 4.17
CA LEU A 12 20.46 14.91 4.79
C LEU A 12 21.11 15.12 6.16
N ILE A 13 21.79 16.23 6.37
CA ILE A 13 22.56 16.53 7.58
C ILE A 13 21.99 17.79 8.23
N ASP A 14 21.66 17.70 9.51
CA ASP A 14 21.32 18.87 10.31
C ASP A 14 22.54 19.81 10.41
N LEU A 15 22.39 21.02 9.86
CA LEU A 15 23.46 22.02 9.83
C LEU A 15 23.86 22.51 11.23
N HIS A 16 22.96 22.46 12.21
CA HIS A 16 23.28 22.82 13.59
C HIS A 16 24.23 21.80 14.21
N VAL A 17 23.95 20.51 14.01
CA VAL A 17 24.83 19.41 14.46
C VAL A 17 26.18 19.47 13.76
N LEU A 18 26.17 19.75 12.45
CA LEU A 18 27.40 19.90 11.67
C LEU A 18 28.26 21.07 12.17
N GLN A 19 27.66 22.24 12.42
CA GLN A 19 28.35 23.40 13.00
C GLN A 19 28.90 23.10 14.40
N GLN A 20 28.10 22.49 15.28
CA GLN A 20 28.53 22.17 16.64
C GLN A 20 29.70 21.19 16.67
N PHE A 21 29.67 20.17 15.81
CA PHE A 21 30.78 19.23 15.66
C PHE A 21 32.03 19.96 15.14
N GLN A 22 31.86 20.81 14.13
CA GLN A 22 32.94 21.61 13.55
C GLN A 22 33.62 22.53 14.58
N ASP A 23 32.84 23.24 15.38
CA ASP A 23 33.35 24.12 16.44
C ASP A 23 34.12 23.33 17.51
N SER A 24 33.59 22.16 17.88
CA SER A 24 34.21 21.27 18.85
C SER A 24 35.53 20.68 18.32
N PHE A 25 35.53 20.24 17.06
CA PHE A 25 36.71 19.77 16.35
C PHE A 25 37.80 20.84 16.28
N ALA A 26 37.41 22.05 15.85
CA ALA A 26 38.32 23.18 15.68
C ALA A 26 38.94 23.60 17.02
N LYS A 27 38.13 23.64 18.09
CA LYS A 27 38.58 23.94 19.45
C LYS A 27 39.52 22.85 20.01
N ALA A 28 39.24 21.58 19.74
CA ALA A 28 40.02 20.47 20.28
C ALA A 28 41.38 20.29 19.60
N LEU A 29 41.43 20.48 18.27
CA LEU A 29 42.64 20.24 17.48
C LEU A 29 43.42 21.52 17.14
N GLY A 30 42.85 22.69 17.40
CA GLY A 30 43.47 23.97 17.05
C GLY A 30 43.60 24.20 15.55
N MET A 31 42.74 23.53 14.76
CA MET A 31 42.69 23.64 13.29
C MET A 31 41.44 24.42 12.87
N ALA A 32 41.53 25.13 11.75
CA ALA A 32 40.35 25.73 11.15
C ALA A 32 39.45 24.64 10.56
N SER A 33 38.14 24.89 10.47
CA SER A 33 37.21 24.01 9.75
C SER A 33 36.01 24.77 9.20
N ILE A 34 35.54 24.37 8.02
CA ILE A 34 34.31 24.86 7.36
C ILE A 34 33.70 23.77 6.48
N SER A 35 32.38 23.66 6.47
CA SER A 35 31.64 22.74 5.60
C SER A 35 31.05 23.48 4.39
N VAL A 36 31.15 22.83 3.24
CA VAL A 36 30.67 23.35 1.95
C VAL A 36 29.80 22.32 1.23
N ASP A 37 28.80 22.82 0.52
CA ASP A 37 27.91 22.10 -0.38
C ASP A 37 28.28 22.39 -1.84
N ASN A 38 28.13 21.40 -2.71
CA ASN A 38 28.50 21.52 -4.13
C ASN A 38 27.60 22.48 -4.93
N VAL A 39 26.40 22.78 -4.43
CA VAL A 39 25.41 23.68 -5.02
C VAL A 39 25.35 25.02 -4.28
N LYS A 40 25.28 24.98 -2.94
CA LYS A 40 25.04 26.17 -2.10
C LYS A 40 26.31 26.91 -1.67
N GLY A 41 27.50 26.31 -1.85
CA GLY A 41 28.74 26.88 -1.34
C GLY A 41 28.87 26.65 0.17
N SER A 42 29.34 27.63 0.93
CA SER A 42 29.47 27.49 2.40
C SER A 42 28.11 27.30 3.07
N ILE A 43 28.01 26.27 3.91
CA ILE A 43 26.78 25.90 4.64
C ILE A 43 26.92 25.98 6.16
N THR A 44 28.13 26.28 6.64
CA THR A 44 28.47 26.51 8.05
C THR A 44 29.32 27.77 8.15
N GLU A 45 29.32 28.38 9.33
CA GLU A 45 30.23 29.47 9.66
C GLU A 45 31.66 28.95 9.89
N PRO A 46 32.69 29.76 9.59
CA PRO A 46 34.09 29.37 9.81
C PRO A 46 34.42 29.13 11.29
N SER A 47 35.01 27.98 11.63
CA SER A 47 35.46 27.66 12.99
C SER A 47 36.98 27.78 13.10
N ASN A 48 37.50 28.56 14.06
CA ASN A 48 38.94 28.75 14.34
C ASN A 48 39.78 29.20 13.12
N PHE A 49 39.22 30.08 12.29
CA PHE A 49 39.98 30.68 11.19
C PHE A 49 40.99 31.69 11.72
N THR A 50 42.19 31.69 11.16
CA THR A 50 43.32 32.51 11.60
C THR A 50 43.34 33.87 10.92
N ASP A 51 43.89 34.89 11.60
CA ASP A 51 44.10 36.22 11.01
C ASP A 51 44.99 36.15 9.75
N PHE A 52 45.99 35.26 9.74
CA PHE A 52 46.85 35.03 8.58
C PHE A 52 46.03 34.68 7.34
N CYS A 53 45.05 33.78 7.49
CA CYS A 53 44.17 33.41 6.40
C CYS A 53 43.09 34.45 6.13
N MET A 54 42.44 35.00 7.15
CA MET A 54 41.27 35.87 6.97
C MET A 54 41.62 37.32 6.68
N LYS A 55 42.45 37.94 7.52
CA LYS A 55 42.81 39.35 7.38
C LYS A 55 43.82 39.57 6.27
N TYR A 56 44.81 38.68 6.15
CA TYR A 56 45.95 38.92 5.30
C TYR A 56 45.89 38.17 3.97
N THR A 57 45.62 36.87 3.97
CA THR A 57 45.61 36.08 2.73
C THR A 57 44.31 36.26 1.94
N ARG A 58 43.16 35.93 2.53
CA ARG A 58 41.82 36.12 1.91
C ARG A 58 41.39 37.59 1.92
N GLY A 59 42.02 38.43 2.72
CA GLY A 59 41.78 39.88 2.72
C GLY A 59 42.34 40.59 1.49
N SER A 60 43.29 39.99 0.77
CA SER A 60 43.82 40.54 -0.48
C SER A 60 43.08 39.97 -1.70
N ALA A 61 42.94 40.77 -2.75
CA ALA A 61 42.18 40.37 -3.96
C ALA A 61 42.77 39.13 -4.64
N GLU A 62 44.09 39.11 -4.85
CA GLU A 62 44.78 37.98 -5.47
C GLU A 62 44.86 36.77 -4.51
N GLY A 63 45.07 37.01 -3.21
CA GLY A 63 45.11 35.97 -2.21
C GLY A 63 43.77 35.25 -2.07
N ASN A 64 42.64 35.98 -2.04
CA ASN A 64 41.30 35.39 -1.99
C ASN A 64 40.99 34.51 -3.21
N LYS A 65 41.32 35.00 -4.42
CA LYS A 65 41.16 34.24 -5.66
C LYS A 65 41.91 32.90 -5.61
N ARG A 66 43.16 32.92 -5.14
CA ARG A 66 43.97 31.69 -4.99
C ARG A 66 43.45 30.79 -3.86
N CYS A 67 42.94 31.34 -2.76
CA CYS A 67 42.31 30.57 -1.68
C CYS A 67 41.11 29.78 -2.18
N ILE A 68 40.18 30.44 -2.88
CA ILE A 68 38.99 29.80 -3.47
C ILE A 68 39.41 28.67 -4.42
N SER A 69 40.45 28.89 -5.23
CA SER A 69 40.98 27.84 -6.10
C SER A 69 41.54 26.64 -5.32
N CYS A 70 42.23 26.87 -4.19
CA CYS A 70 42.70 25.79 -3.32
C CYS A 70 41.54 25.01 -2.71
N ASP A 71 40.51 25.69 -2.19
CA ASP A 71 39.32 25.06 -1.60
C ASP A 71 38.61 24.16 -2.63
N VAL A 72 38.40 24.67 -3.85
CA VAL A 72 37.79 23.92 -4.96
C VAL A 72 38.64 22.71 -5.36
N ASN A 73 39.95 22.88 -5.49
CA ASN A 73 40.84 21.79 -5.90
C ASN A 73 40.96 20.71 -4.82
N GLY A 74 41.03 21.12 -3.54
CA GLY A 74 41.00 20.23 -2.39
C GLY A 74 39.73 19.40 -2.34
N GLY A 75 38.58 20.07 -2.42
CA GLY A 75 37.26 19.43 -2.46
C GLY A 75 37.09 18.46 -3.64
N LYS A 76 37.53 18.83 -4.85
CA LYS A 76 37.49 17.97 -6.03
C LYS A 76 38.39 16.74 -5.91
N LYS A 77 39.61 16.90 -5.35
CA LYS A 77 40.54 15.79 -5.15
C LYS A 77 39.99 14.79 -4.14
N ALA A 78 39.44 15.30 -3.04
CA ALA A 78 38.72 14.51 -2.06
C ALA A 78 37.54 13.73 -2.68
N GLY A 79 36.71 14.42 -3.47
CA GLY A 79 35.60 13.81 -4.21
C GLY A 79 36.00 12.70 -5.16
N THR A 80 36.99 12.96 -6.01
CA THR A 80 37.43 12.02 -7.06
C THR A 80 38.03 10.75 -6.47
N THR A 81 38.73 10.88 -5.34
CA THR A 81 39.36 9.74 -4.68
C THR A 81 38.43 9.03 -3.69
N GLY A 82 37.32 9.66 -3.30
CA GLY A 82 36.43 9.18 -2.25
C GLY A 82 37.09 9.12 -0.86
N LYS A 83 38.23 9.80 -0.68
CA LYS A 83 39.08 9.78 0.53
C LYS A 83 39.48 11.20 0.93
N PRO A 84 39.93 11.42 2.17
CA PRO A 84 40.50 12.71 2.56
C PRO A 84 41.66 13.13 1.66
N ALA A 85 41.71 14.41 1.32
CA ALA A 85 42.80 14.99 0.57
C ALA A 85 43.52 16.01 1.46
N VAL A 86 44.73 15.70 1.92
CA VAL A 86 45.62 16.65 2.62
C VAL A 86 46.59 17.27 1.62
N TYR A 87 46.70 18.59 1.60
CA TYR A 87 47.47 19.35 0.61
C TYR A 87 48.08 20.61 1.22
N SER A 88 49.11 21.13 0.57
CA SER A 88 49.63 22.47 0.89
C SER A 88 48.85 23.48 0.06
N CYS A 89 48.32 24.53 0.71
CA CYS A 89 47.64 25.62 0.02
C CYS A 89 48.67 26.56 -0.64
N HIS A 90 48.18 27.48 -1.48
CA HIS A 90 49.04 28.45 -2.16
C HIS A 90 49.80 29.37 -1.19
N ALA A 91 49.26 29.60 0.01
CA ALA A 91 49.86 30.42 1.05
C ALA A 91 50.92 29.65 1.87
N GLY A 92 51.16 28.38 1.58
CA GLY A 92 52.19 27.56 2.24
C GLY A 92 51.75 26.88 3.52
N LEU A 93 50.49 27.06 3.96
CA LEU A 93 49.89 26.27 5.04
C LEU A 93 49.42 24.91 4.53
N VAL A 94 49.07 24.02 5.46
CA VAL A 94 48.47 22.72 5.19
C VAL A 94 46.97 22.80 5.43
N ASP A 95 46.22 22.41 4.40
CA ASP A 95 44.78 22.25 4.43
C ASP A 95 44.41 20.81 4.05
N PHE A 96 43.17 20.44 4.34
CA PHE A 96 42.61 19.17 3.96
C PHE A 96 41.11 19.28 3.67
N ALA A 97 40.63 18.34 2.87
CA ALA A 97 39.23 18.20 2.54
C ALA A 97 38.77 16.76 2.81
N ALA A 98 37.71 16.60 3.59
CA ALA A 98 37.00 15.36 3.80
C ALA A 98 35.72 15.39 2.96
N PRO A 99 35.54 14.48 1.97
CA PRO A 99 34.35 14.50 1.13
C PRO A 99 33.12 14.00 1.91
N ILE A 100 31.97 14.65 1.68
CA ILE A 100 30.64 14.19 2.12
C ILE A 100 30.02 13.43 0.95
N VAL A 101 29.83 12.12 1.09
CA VAL A 101 29.41 11.22 0.02
C VAL A 101 28.14 10.46 0.39
N VAL A 102 27.22 10.34 -0.57
CA VAL A 102 26.01 9.51 -0.50
C VAL A 102 25.91 8.70 -1.78
N ASP A 103 25.77 7.38 -1.66
CA ASP A 103 25.68 6.45 -2.80
C ASP A 103 26.75 6.67 -3.89
N GLY A 104 27.99 6.96 -3.45
CA GLY A 104 29.13 7.20 -4.34
C GLY A 104 29.12 8.57 -5.02
N VAL A 105 28.18 9.46 -4.70
CA VAL A 105 28.11 10.84 -5.18
C VAL A 105 28.56 11.79 -4.08
N GLN A 106 29.57 12.62 -4.37
CA GLN A 106 29.96 13.70 -3.48
C GLN A 106 28.91 14.82 -3.55
N ILE A 107 28.38 15.20 -2.39
CA ILE A 107 27.41 16.30 -2.25
C ILE A 107 28.02 17.54 -1.60
N GLY A 108 29.16 17.37 -0.92
CA GLY A 108 29.90 18.47 -0.29
C GLY A 108 31.26 18.03 0.23
N ALA A 109 31.87 18.87 1.05
CA ALA A 109 33.11 18.56 1.76
C ALA A 109 33.17 19.31 3.10
N ILE A 110 33.81 18.71 4.09
CA ILE A 110 34.30 19.42 5.26
C ILE A 110 35.77 19.75 5.02
N LEU A 111 36.07 21.03 4.94
CA LEU A 111 37.42 21.55 4.80
C LEU A 111 37.99 21.84 6.18
N GLY A 112 39.27 21.56 6.37
CA GLY A 112 40.00 21.93 7.59
C GLY A 112 41.45 22.27 7.30
N GLY A 113 42.15 22.83 8.30
CA GLY A 113 43.57 23.17 8.14
C GLY A 113 43.98 24.47 8.80
N GLN A 114 44.59 25.35 8.00
CA GLN A 114 45.27 26.58 8.44
C GLN A 114 46.34 26.33 9.50
N VAL A 115 47.11 25.27 9.31
CA VAL A 115 48.22 24.88 10.18
C VAL A 115 49.49 24.68 9.38
N LEU A 116 50.63 24.64 10.07
CA LEU A 116 51.91 24.25 9.51
C LEU A 116 52.24 22.82 9.90
N ASP A 117 52.92 22.04 9.06
CA ASP A 117 53.41 20.70 9.41
C ASP A 117 54.90 20.66 9.79
N ALA A 118 55.58 21.80 9.67
CA ALA A 118 56.96 22.05 10.09
C ALA A 118 57.18 23.55 10.34
N PRO A 119 58.25 23.96 11.05
CA PRO A 119 58.64 25.36 11.15
C PRO A 119 58.74 26.04 9.76
N PRO A 120 58.16 27.23 9.58
CA PRO A 120 58.07 27.85 8.25
C PRO A 120 59.40 28.53 7.87
N ASP A 121 59.70 28.51 6.57
CA ASP A 121 60.75 29.35 5.97
C ASP A 121 60.20 30.77 5.73
N GLU A 122 60.51 31.71 6.64
CA GLU A 122 59.97 33.07 6.60
C GLU A 122 60.26 33.78 5.26
N ASP A 123 61.40 33.53 4.60
CA ASP A 123 61.73 34.16 3.32
C ASP A 123 60.77 33.73 2.20
N LYS A 124 60.34 32.45 2.23
CA LYS A 124 59.32 31.94 1.32
C LYS A 124 57.97 32.63 1.54
N PHE A 125 57.57 32.83 2.79
CA PHE A 125 56.30 33.50 3.12
C PHE A 125 56.33 35.00 2.82
N ARG A 126 57.48 35.67 2.98
CA ARG A 126 57.69 37.06 2.52
C ARG A 126 57.52 37.19 1.02
N LYS A 127 58.00 36.22 0.25
CA LYS A 127 57.75 36.18 -1.20
C LYS A 127 56.25 36.04 -1.52
N ILE A 128 55.54 35.15 -0.83
CA ILE A 128 54.09 34.99 -1.01
C ILE A 128 53.36 36.31 -0.70
N ALA A 129 53.71 37.01 0.39
CA ALA A 129 53.14 38.30 0.76
C ALA A 129 53.26 39.34 -0.38
N ARG A 130 54.46 39.45 -0.99
CA ARG A 130 54.68 40.30 -2.18
C ARG A 130 53.81 39.91 -3.36
N GLU A 131 53.68 38.62 -3.64
CA GLU A 131 52.88 38.12 -4.77
C GLU A 131 51.39 38.42 -4.61
N ILE A 132 50.88 38.42 -3.38
CA ILE A 132 49.46 38.68 -3.09
C ILE A 132 49.18 40.13 -2.68
N GLY A 133 50.20 41.00 -2.66
CA GLY A 133 50.08 42.44 -2.38
C GLY A 133 49.80 42.78 -0.92
N VAL A 134 50.40 42.06 0.03
CA VAL A 134 50.23 42.24 1.48
C VAL A 134 51.54 42.67 2.11
N ASP A 135 51.48 43.49 3.17
CA ASP A 135 52.66 43.91 3.94
C ASP A 135 53.43 42.69 4.49
N GLU A 136 54.72 42.61 4.19
CA GLU A 136 55.53 41.43 4.51
C GLU A 136 55.69 41.22 6.02
N ASP A 137 55.89 42.30 6.79
CA ASP A 137 56.15 42.19 8.23
C ASP A 137 54.88 41.84 9.00
N GLU A 138 53.75 42.43 8.63
CA GLU A 138 52.45 42.03 9.18
C GLU A 138 52.09 40.59 8.81
N TYR A 139 52.42 40.15 7.59
CA TYR A 139 52.19 38.77 7.14
C TYR A 139 52.99 37.75 7.96
N ILE A 140 54.27 38.03 8.19
CA ILE A 140 55.15 37.18 9.00
C ILE A 140 54.76 37.22 10.48
N ALA A 141 54.34 38.38 11.00
CA ALA A 141 53.82 38.48 12.36
C ALA A 141 52.56 37.62 12.56
N ALA A 142 51.67 37.54 11.56
CA ALA A 142 50.53 36.65 11.57
C ALA A 142 50.93 35.17 11.40
N LEU A 143 51.91 34.87 10.55
CA LEU A 143 52.45 33.52 10.33
C LEU A 143 52.99 32.90 11.62
N ARG A 144 53.72 33.68 12.44
CA ARG A 144 54.29 33.21 13.71
C ARG A 144 53.24 32.78 14.73
N LYS A 145 51.97 33.16 14.55
CA LYS A 145 50.83 32.73 15.39
C LYS A 145 50.19 31.44 14.91
N ILE A 146 50.57 30.92 13.74
CA ILE A 146 50.01 29.68 13.20
C ILE A 146 50.50 28.48 13.98
N THR A 147 49.57 27.61 14.36
CA THR A 147 49.85 26.36 15.06
C THR A 147 50.62 25.40 14.14
N ILE A 148 51.71 24.82 14.66
CA ILE A 148 52.46 23.75 13.99
C ILE A 148 51.91 22.41 14.49
N VAL A 149 51.38 21.60 13.58
CA VAL A 149 50.82 20.28 13.85
C VAL A 149 51.52 19.22 12.99
N PRO A 150 52.09 18.16 13.59
CA PRO A 150 52.69 17.06 12.84
C PRO A 150 51.78 16.47 11.76
N ARG A 151 52.37 16.09 10.62
CA ARG A 151 51.63 15.64 9.42
C ARG A 151 50.72 14.43 9.67
N ASP A 152 51.15 13.50 10.51
CA ASP A 152 50.38 12.33 10.95
C ASP A 152 49.12 12.74 11.71
N LYS A 153 49.19 13.75 12.58
CA LYS A 153 48.02 14.31 13.28
C LYS A 153 47.06 15.03 12.33
N ILE A 154 47.57 15.74 11.31
CA ILE A 154 46.72 16.36 10.28
C ILE A 154 45.97 15.29 9.48
N ASN A 155 46.66 14.22 9.07
CA ASN A 155 46.02 13.10 8.38
C ASN A 155 44.94 12.45 9.26
N ALA A 156 45.22 12.20 10.53
CA ALA A 156 44.24 11.65 11.47
C ALA A 156 43.02 12.57 11.67
N ALA A 157 43.23 13.89 11.69
CA ALA A 157 42.15 14.88 11.76
C ALA A 157 41.28 14.84 10.50
N ALA A 158 41.89 14.73 9.33
CA ALA A 158 41.18 14.60 8.05
C ALA A 158 40.37 13.30 7.97
N ASP A 159 40.93 12.18 8.44
CA ASP A 159 40.24 10.89 8.55
C ASP A 159 39.06 10.96 9.52
N MET A 160 39.21 11.65 10.65
CA MET A 160 38.13 11.86 11.62
C MET A 160 36.94 12.61 11.01
N LEU A 161 37.19 13.72 10.32
CA LEU A 161 36.13 14.46 9.62
C LEU A 161 35.45 13.59 8.55
N TYR A 162 36.21 12.76 7.85
CA TYR A 162 35.67 11.87 6.82
C TYR A 162 34.78 10.77 7.37
N VAL A 163 35.18 10.11 8.45
CA VAL A 163 34.34 9.12 9.12
C VAL A 163 33.05 9.79 9.61
N PHE A 164 33.16 10.93 10.29
CA PHE A 164 31.99 11.68 10.76
C PHE A 164 31.05 12.07 9.61
N ALA A 165 31.58 12.75 8.59
CA ALA A 165 30.83 13.23 7.43
C ALA A 165 30.04 12.11 6.74
N ASN A 166 30.68 10.98 6.47
CA ASN A 166 30.03 9.90 5.74
C ASN A 166 29.10 9.07 6.62
N SER A 167 29.36 8.96 7.93
CA SER A 167 28.42 8.35 8.88
C SER A 167 27.12 9.16 8.97
N ILE A 168 27.21 10.47 9.16
CA ILE A 168 26.01 11.32 9.29
C ILE A 168 25.27 11.46 7.96
N SER A 169 25.99 11.55 6.84
CA SER A 169 25.38 11.60 5.51
C SER A 169 24.63 10.31 5.16
N LYS A 170 25.20 9.15 5.50
CA LYS A 170 24.54 7.85 5.31
C LYS A 170 23.31 7.71 6.21
N MET A 171 23.40 8.14 7.46
CA MET A 171 22.28 8.14 8.40
C MET A 171 21.15 9.05 7.92
N GLY A 172 21.46 10.26 7.46
CA GLY A 172 20.50 11.19 6.87
C GLY A 172 19.77 10.62 5.66
N HIS A 173 20.51 9.99 4.75
CA HIS A 173 19.93 9.30 3.60
C HIS A 173 18.99 8.16 4.03
N HIS A 174 19.40 7.35 5.00
CA HIS A 174 18.58 6.27 5.53
C HIS A 174 17.31 6.78 6.21
N ASN A 175 17.40 7.82 7.04
CA ASN A 175 16.25 8.45 7.68
C ASN A 175 15.25 8.97 6.65
N ARG A 176 15.71 9.56 5.55
CA ARG A 176 14.84 10.01 4.46
C ARG A 176 14.12 8.84 3.78
N LEU A 177 14.83 7.74 3.50
CA LEU A 177 14.20 6.53 2.95
C LEU A 177 13.13 5.99 3.90
N LEU A 178 13.42 5.96 5.20
CA LEU A 178 12.46 5.54 6.23
C LEU A 178 11.22 6.43 6.27
N VAL A 179 11.37 7.76 6.17
CA VAL A 179 10.22 8.69 6.09
C VAL A 179 9.33 8.35 4.89
N HIS A 180 9.93 8.16 3.71
CA HIS A 180 9.18 7.82 2.50
C HIS A 180 8.51 6.44 2.58
N GLU A 181 9.18 5.43 3.14
CA GLU A 181 8.56 4.12 3.39
C GLU A 181 7.40 4.21 4.39
N THR A 182 7.53 5.05 5.42
CA THR A 182 6.47 5.29 6.42
C THR A 182 5.24 5.95 5.80
N GLU A 183 5.42 6.89 4.87
CA GLU A 183 4.33 7.49 4.09
C GLU A 183 3.63 6.44 3.21
N ASN A 184 4.38 5.55 2.56
CA ASN A 184 3.80 4.45 1.78
C ASN A 184 3.01 3.48 2.68
N PHE A 185 3.52 3.13 3.86
CA PHE A 185 2.79 2.30 4.82
C PHE A 185 1.50 2.96 5.30
N GLN A 186 1.49 4.29 5.48
CA GLN A 186 0.27 5.04 5.81
C GLN A 186 -0.81 4.85 4.74
N HIS A 187 -0.46 5.05 3.47
CA HIS A 187 -1.39 4.85 2.36
C HIS A 187 -1.89 3.41 2.25
N ILE A 188 -1.01 2.43 2.45
CA ILE A 188 -1.40 1.01 2.47
C ILE A 188 -2.39 0.74 3.61
N SER A 189 -2.12 1.28 4.81
CA SER A 189 -3.00 1.11 5.98
C SER A 189 -4.38 1.73 5.75
N GLU A 190 -4.47 2.90 5.12
CA GLU A 190 -5.73 3.56 4.79
C GLU A 190 -6.55 2.73 3.80
N ASN A 191 -5.92 2.28 2.71
CA ASN A 191 -6.56 1.39 1.74
C ASN A 191 -7.01 0.06 2.35
N MET A 192 -6.23 -0.50 3.29
CA MET A 192 -6.61 -1.73 3.99
C MET A 192 -7.88 -1.54 4.81
N PHE A 193 -8.01 -0.40 5.51
CA PHE A 193 -9.19 -0.09 6.31
C PHE A 193 -10.44 0.11 5.45
N GLU A 194 -10.32 0.78 4.30
CA GLU A 194 -11.41 0.91 3.34
C GLU A 194 -11.85 -0.45 2.79
N ASN A 195 -10.90 -1.31 2.42
CA ASN A 195 -11.20 -2.66 1.94
C ASN A 195 -11.88 -3.53 3.01
N ILE A 196 -11.42 -3.46 4.28
CA ILE A 196 -12.07 -4.20 5.37
C ILE A 196 -13.52 -3.75 5.55
N ARG A 197 -13.80 -2.44 5.50
CA ARG A 197 -15.17 -1.91 5.55
C ARG A 197 -16.02 -2.41 4.38
N ALA A 198 -15.49 -2.33 3.16
CA ALA A 198 -16.20 -2.80 1.97
C ALA A 198 -16.55 -4.29 2.06
N VAL A 199 -15.62 -5.13 2.52
CA VAL A 199 -15.89 -6.57 2.71
C VAL A 199 -16.90 -6.79 3.83
N THR A 200 -16.83 -6.03 4.92
CA THR A 200 -17.82 -6.10 6.01
C THR A 200 -19.23 -5.78 5.51
N ASP A 201 -19.39 -4.78 4.66
CA ASP A 201 -20.69 -4.42 4.07
C ASP A 201 -21.21 -5.51 3.13
N VAL A 202 -20.32 -6.12 2.33
CA VAL A 202 -20.69 -7.27 1.48
C VAL A 202 -21.17 -8.44 2.33
N VAL A 203 -20.49 -8.74 3.43
CA VAL A 203 -20.87 -9.81 4.36
C VAL A 203 -22.25 -9.51 4.99
N ASN A 204 -22.47 -8.30 5.48
CA ASN A 204 -23.77 -7.93 6.05
C ASN A 204 -24.92 -8.07 5.04
N ASN A 205 -24.70 -7.61 3.80
CA ASN A 205 -25.69 -7.78 2.72
C ASN A 205 -25.94 -9.26 2.38
N PHE A 206 -24.89 -10.08 2.40
CA PHE A 206 -25.03 -11.51 2.13
C PHE A 206 -25.83 -12.23 3.23
N SER A 207 -25.65 -11.85 4.49
CA SER A 207 -26.47 -12.36 5.61
C SER A 207 -27.97 -12.08 5.41
N VAL A 208 -28.32 -10.86 4.98
CA VAL A 208 -29.72 -10.49 4.66
C VAL A 208 -30.26 -11.33 3.49
N GLN A 209 -29.44 -11.60 2.47
CA GLN A 209 -29.83 -12.45 1.35
C GLN A 209 -30.07 -13.91 1.76
N ILE A 210 -29.28 -14.44 2.69
CA ILE A 210 -29.48 -15.79 3.25
C ILE A 210 -30.85 -15.87 3.95
N GLU A 211 -31.18 -14.88 4.80
CA GLU A 211 -32.49 -14.86 5.47
C GLU A 211 -33.66 -14.80 4.49
N ALA A 212 -33.53 -14.00 3.42
CA ALA A 212 -34.53 -13.96 2.36
C ALA A 212 -34.67 -15.31 1.63
N LEU A 213 -33.56 -16.02 1.41
CA LEU A 213 -33.56 -17.33 0.76
C LEU A 213 -34.19 -18.43 1.62
N ILE A 214 -33.99 -18.38 2.94
CA ILE A 214 -34.67 -19.25 3.90
C ILE A 214 -36.18 -19.05 3.78
N LYS A 215 -36.64 -17.79 3.88
CA LYS A 215 -38.06 -17.45 3.78
C LYS A 215 -38.68 -17.92 2.45
N ALA A 216 -37.99 -17.68 1.33
CA ALA A 216 -38.45 -18.13 0.02
C ALA A 216 -38.54 -19.67 -0.08
N SER A 217 -37.61 -20.38 0.58
CA SER A 217 -37.62 -21.86 0.61
C SER A 217 -38.79 -22.40 1.44
N ASP A 218 -39.13 -21.75 2.55
CA ASP A 218 -40.30 -22.08 3.36
C ASP A 218 -41.62 -21.85 2.60
N GLU A 219 -41.75 -20.69 1.94
CA GLU A 219 -42.93 -20.37 1.12
C GLU A 219 -43.12 -21.38 -0.03
N LEU A 220 -42.04 -21.85 -0.66
CA LEU A 220 -42.10 -22.89 -1.68
C LEU A 220 -42.59 -24.24 -1.13
N LEU A 221 -42.12 -24.66 0.05
CA LEU A 221 -42.56 -25.90 0.68
C LEU A 221 -44.03 -25.84 1.10
N GLU A 222 -44.47 -24.69 1.62
CA GLU A 222 -45.86 -24.46 1.97
C GLU A 222 -46.76 -24.51 0.72
N SER A 223 -46.37 -23.80 -0.35
CA SER A 223 -47.09 -23.79 -1.62
C SER A 223 -47.17 -25.18 -2.26
N SER A 224 -46.08 -25.96 -2.20
CA SER A 224 -46.06 -27.36 -2.65
C SER A 224 -47.07 -28.22 -1.87
N THR A 225 -47.08 -28.07 -0.55
CA THR A 225 -47.98 -28.81 0.34
C THR A 225 -49.44 -28.48 0.07
N ILE A 226 -49.77 -27.19 -0.05
CA ILE A 226 -51.12 -26.72 -0.40
C ILE A 226 -51.53 -27.29 -1.77
N SER A 227 -50.66 -27.20 -2.77
CA SER A 227 -50.93 -27.70 -4.13
C SER A 227 -51.19 -29.21 -4.14
N LYS A 228 -50.39 -29.99 -3.40
CA LYS A 228 -50.62 -31.45 -3.24
C LYS A 228 -51.97 -31.75 -2.61
N ASN A 229 -52.39 -30.98 -1.60
CA ASN A 229 -53.69 -31.17 -0.97
C ASN A 229 -54.83 -30.83 -1.94
N LYS A 230 -54.70 -29.77 -2.75
CA LYS A 230 -55.68 -29.44 -3.79
C LYS A 230 -55.78 -30.49 -4.89
N VAL A 231 -54.66 -31.11 -5.27
CA VAL A 231 -54.67 -32.26 -6.18
C VAL A 231 -55.43 -33.44 -5.58
N LYS A 232 -55.22 -33.78 -4.31
CA LYS A 232 -55.96 -34.85 -3.62
C LYS A 232 -57.47 -34.57 -3.54
N GLU A 233 -57.86 -33.33 -3.26
CA GLU A 233 -59.27 -32.91 -3.30
C GLU A 233 -59.86 -33.12 -4.71
N THR A 234 -59.12 -32.72 -5.75
CA THR A 234 -59.57 -32.84 -7.15
C THR A 234 -59.68 -34.30 -7.61
N ASP A 235 -58.77 -35.16 -7.15
CA ASP A 235 -58.81 -36.61 -7.40
C ASP A 235 -60.12 -37.23 -6.85
N SER A 236 -60.57 -36.79 -5.67
CA SER A 236 -61.86 -37.26 -5.11
C SER A 236 -63.06 -36.85 -5.99
N ILE A 237 -63.02 -35.64 -6.57
CA ILE A 237 -64.06 -35.14 -7.48
C ILE A 237 -64.05 -35.92 -8.79
N LEU A 238 -62.87 -36.25 -9.34
CA LEU A 238 -62.77 -37.05 -10.56
C LEU A 238 -63.31 -38.47 -10.38
N LYS A 239 -63.08 -39.10 -9.22
CA LYS A 239 -63.68 -40.40 -8.88
C LYS A 239 -65.20 -40.32 -8.92
N PHE A 240 -65.78 -39.30 -8.27
CA PHE A 240 -67.23 -39.07 -8.31
C PHE A 240 -67.74 -38.85 -9.75
N ILE A 241 -67.05 -38.04 -10.57
CA ILE A 241 -67.43 -37.82 -11.98
C ILE A 241 -67.40 -39.11 -12.79
N ARG A 242 -66.38 -39.97 -12.59
CA ARG A 242 -66.29 -41.28 -13.25
C ARG A 242 -67.42 -42.21 -12.84
N ASP A 243 -67.76 -42.23 -11.56
CA ASP A 243 -68.85 -43.06 -11.04
C ASP A 243 -70.18 -42.61 -11.65
N VAL A 244 -70.45 -41.30 -11.67
CA VAL A 244 -71.63 -40.73 -12.32
C VAL A 244 -71.65 -41.06 -13.81
N ALA A 245 -70.56 -40.84 -14.54
CA ALA A 245 -70.48 -41.14 -15.97
C ALA A 245 -70.69 -42.64 -16.25
N THR A 246 -70.15 -43.52 -15.41
CA THR A 246 -70.35 -44.98 -15.54
C THR A 246 -71.82 -45.36 -15.32
N GLN A 247 -72.46 -44.77 -14.31
CA GLN A 247 -73.91 -44.94 -14.07
C GLN A 247 -74.75 -44.38 -15.21
N THR A 248 -74.42 -43.19 -15.75
CA THR A 248 -75.11 -42.60 -16.90
C THR A 248 -74.98 -43.47 -18.14
N ASN A 249 -73.81 -44.08 -18.38
CA ASN A 249 -73.62 -45.02 -19.48
C ASN A 249 -74.50 -46.28 -19.33
N LEU A 250 -74.63 -46.81 -18.11
CA LEU A 250 -75.53 -47.93 -17.81
C LEU A 250 -77.01 -47.55 -17.97
N LEU A 251 -77.40 -46.36 -17.53
CA LEU A 251 -78.76 -45.84 -17.72
C LEU A 251 -79.08 -45.66 -19.21
N GLY A 252 -78.16 -45.10 -19.99
CA GLY A 252 -78.28 -44.97 -21.44
C GLY A 252 -78.38 -46.33 -22.14
N LEU A 253 -77.61 -47.33 -21.68
CA LEU A 253 -77.73 -48.71 -22.18
C LEU A 253 -79.12 -49.29 -21.92
N ASN A 254 -79.65 -49.14 -20.70
CA ASN A 254 -80.99 -49.62 -20.36
C ASN A 254 -82.07 -48.90 -21.19
N ALA A 255 -81.92 -47.60 -21.41
CA ALA A 255 -82.83 -46.81 -22.25
C ALA A 255 -82.79 -47.25 -23.72
N ALA A 256 -81.61 -47.54 -24.28
CA ALA A 256 -81.46 -48.04 -25.64
C ALA A 256 -82.10 -49.42 -25.83
N ILE A 257 -81.98 -50.30 -24.81
CA ILE A 257 -82.64 -51.62 -24.79
C ILE A 257 -84.17 -51.45 -24.83
N GLU A 258 -84.73 -50.60 -23.97
CA GLU A 258 -86.18 -50.40 -23.91
C GLU A 258 -86.72 -49.69 -25.16
N ALA A 259 -85.95 -48.74 -25.71
CA ALA A 259 -86.26 -48.10 -26.99
C ALA A 259 -86.28 -49.11 -28.15
N THR A 260 -85.36 -50.07 -28.17
CA THR A 260 -85.37 -51.17 -29.15
C THR A 260 -86.58 -52.07 -28.97
N ARG A 261 -86.97 -52.33 -27.72
CA ARG A 261 -88.14 -53.16 -27.37
C ARG A 261 -89.48 -52.53 -27.79
N ALA A 262 -89.56 -51.20 -27.80
CA ALA A 262 -90.74 -50.45 -28.26
C ALA A 262 -90.89 -50.38 -29.80
N GLY A 263 -89.96 -50.96 -30.57
CA GLY A 263 -90.05 -51.06 -32.03
C GLY A 263 -90.03 -49.69 -32.73
N GLU A 264 -90.94 -49.47 -33.68
CA GLU A 264 -91.02 -48.22 -34.46
C GLU A 264 -91.26 -46.98 -33.59
N PHE A 265 -92.04 -47.11 -32.49
CA PHE A 265 -92.33 -46.01 -31.56
C PHE A 265 -91.13 -45.61 -30.69
N GLY A 266 -90.11 -46.47 -30.59
CA GLY A 266 -88.91 -46.23 -29.79
C GLY A 266 -87.73 -45.63 -30.55
N ARG A 267 -87.80 -45.48 -31.88
CA ARG A 267 -86.67 -45.03 -32.72
C ARG A 267 -86.08 -43.69 -32.25
N GLY A 268 -86.91 -42.70 -31.94
CA GLY A 268 -86.45 -41.40 -31.45
C GLY A 268 -85.74 -41.47 -30.10
N PHE A 269 -86.25 -42.31 -29.18
CA PHE A 269 -85.62 -42.53 -27.87
C PHE A 269 -84.29 -43.27 -27.98
N ASN A 270 -84.13 -44.16 -28.97
CA ASN A 270 -82.90 -44.90 -29.19
C ASN A 270 -81.74 -43.97 -29.59
N VAL A 271 -82.01 -42.98 -30.47
CA VAL A 271 -81.02 -41.97 -30.87
C VAL A 271 -80.54 -41.15 -29.66
N VAL A 272 -81.47 -40.74 -28.78
CA VAL A 272 -81.13 -40.00 -27.56
C VAL A 272 -80.33 -40.87 -26.60
N ALA A 273 -80.71 -42.15 -26.42
CA ALA A 273 -80.00 -43.08 -25.55
C ALA A 273 -78.55 -43.34 -26.00
N ASP A 274 -78.33 -43.49 -27.30
CA ASP A 274 -76.98 -43.64 -27.88
C ASP A 274 -76.12 -42.38 -27.68
N GLU A 275 -76.70 -41.18 -27.85
CA GLU A 275 -75.97 -39.93 -27.62
C GLU A 275 -75.62 -39.75 -26.13
N VAL A 276 -76.53 -40.11 -25.22
CA VAL A 276 -76.27 -40.10 -23.76
C VAL A 276 -75.14 -41.05 -23.39
N ARG A 277 -75.10 -42.26 -23.97
CA ARG A 277 -73.98 -43.21 -23.76
C ARG A 277 -72.66 -42.65 -24.28
N LYS A 278 -72.67 -42.07 -25.48
CA LYS A 278 -71.48 -41.46 -26.07
C LYS A 278 -70.92 -40.35 -25.19
N LEU A 279 -71.77 -39.45 -24.68
CA LEU A 279 -71.38 -38.39 -23.74
C LEU A 279 -70.83 -38.95 -22.42
N ALA A 280 -71.41 -40.04 -21.91
CA ALA A 280 -70.95 -40.71 -20.71
C ALA A 280 -69.55 -41.33 -20.89
N VAL A 281 -69.29 -42.03 -22.01
CA VAL A 281 -67.96 -42.55 -22.35
C VAL A 281 -66.95 -41.41 -22.50
N MET A 282 -67.31 -40.35 -23.22
CA MET A 282 -66.46 -39.16 -23.37
C MET A 282 -66.12 -38.50 -22.03
N SER A 283 -67.04 -38.55 -21.05
CA SER A 283 -66.82 -38.02 -19.70
C SER A 283 -65.81 -38.86 -18.92
N VAL A 284 -65.87 -40.19 -19.01
CA VAL A 284 -64.88 -41.09 -18.41
C VAL A 284 -63.49 -40.84 -19.00
N ASP A 285 -63.38 -40.73 -20.32
CA ASP A 285 -62.11 -40.48 -21.00
C ASP A 285 -61.54 -39.09 -20.67
N SER A 286 -62.40 -38.08 -20.54
CA SER A 286 -61.99 -36.73 -20.10
C SER A 286 -61.48 -36.77 -18.66
N ALA A 287 -62.17 -37.47 -17.76
CA ALA A 287 -61.72 -37.64 -16.38
C ALA A 287 -60.37 -38.39 -16.28
N LYS A 288 -60.08 -39.35 -17.18
CA LYS A 288 -58.75 -39.99 -17.28
C LYS A 288 -57.66 -39.03 -17.70
N LYS A 289 -57.93 -38.16 -18.68
CA LYS A 289 -56.96 -37.13 -19.10
C LYS A 289 -56.64 -36.16 -17.97
N ILE A 290 -57.64 -35.73 -17.20
CA ILE A 290 -57.42 -34.83 -16.05
C ILE A 290 -56.59 -35.52 -14.96
N GLU A 291 -56.84 -36.79 -14.65
CA GLU A 291 -56.02 -37.55 -13.68
C GLU A 291 -54.54 -37.59 -14.09
N SER A 292 -54.23 -37.84 -15.36
CA SER A 292 -52.84 -37.79 -15.85
C SER A 292 -52.18 -36.42 -15.71
N ILE A 293 -52.94 -35.33 -15.85
CA ILE A 293 -52.46 -33.96 -15.59
C ILE A 293 -52.18 -33.77 -14.09
N LEU A 294 -53.08 -34.25 -13.22
CA LEU A 294 -52.91 -34.18 -11.77
C LEU A 294 -51.69 -34.97 -11.30
N ASP A 295 -51.45 -36.18 -11.84
CA ASP A 295 -50.24 -36.96 -11.57
C ASP A 295 -48.97 -36.19 -11.93
N SER A 296 -48.98 -35.50 -13.08
CA SER A 296 -47.86 -34.65 -13.51
C SER A 296 -47.62 -33.46 -12.57
N ILE A 297 -48.69 -32.91 -11.98
CA ILE A 297 -48.59 -31.86 -10.96
C ILE A 297 -47.96 -32.42 -9.69
N VAL A 298 -48.34 -33.62 -9.23
CA VAL A 298 -47.74 -34.26 -8.04
C VAL A 298 -46.24 -34.50 -8.24
N VAL A 299 -45.84 -35.01 -9.41
CA VAL A 299 -44.42 -35.17 -9.76
C VAL A 299 -43.68 -33.82 -9.70
N SER A 300 -44.29 -32.76 -10.26
CA SER A 300 -43.73 -31.41 -10.21
C SER A 300 -43.56 -30.90 -8.78
N MET A 301 -44.55 -31.12 -7.90
CA MET A 301 -44.48 -30.73 -6.48
C MET A 301 -43.39 -31.49 -5.71
N ASN A 302 -43.23 -32.80 -5.97
CA ASN A 302 -42.10 -33.58 -5.41
C ASN A 302 -40.74 -33.01 -5.85
N SER A 303 -40.64 -32.55 -7.10
CA SER A 303 -39.43 -31.89 -7.59
C SER A 303 -39.16 -30.56 -6.88
N VAL A 304 -40.20 -29.77 -6.61
CA VAL A 304 -40.09 -28.51 -5.84
C VAL A 304 -39.57 -28.78 -4.43
N GLU A 305 -40.12 -29.78 -3.74
CA GLU A 305 -39.65 -30.16 -2.39
C GLU A 305 -38.19 -30.61 -2.37
N SER A 306 -37.79 -31.44 -3.35
CA SER A 306 -36.39 -31.83 -3.52
C SER A 306 -35.49 -30.63 -3.78
N GLN A 307 -35.95 -29.65 -4.56
CA GLN A 307 -35.18 -28.44 -4.84
C GLN A 307 -35.04 -27.55 -3.59
N ALA A 308 -36.11 -27.39 -2.81
CA ALA A 308 -36.08 -26.67 -1.54
C ALA A 308 -35.12 -27.32 -0.53
N ALA A 309 -35.12 -28.66 -0.43
CA ALA A 309 -34.17 -29.39 0.41
C ALA A 309 -32.70 -29.15 0.02
N LYS A 310 -32.41 -29.07 -1.29
CA LYS A 310 -31.07 -28.69 -1.79
C LYS A 310 -30.73 -27.24 -1.42
N SER A 311 -31.67 -26.31 -1.54
CA SER A 311 -31.48 -24.92 -1.13
C SER A 311 -31.09 -24.82 0.35
N TYR A 312 -31.75 -25.57 1.25
CA TYR A 312 -31.40 -25.62 2.66
C TYR A 312 -29.97 -26.08 2.93
N LYS A 313 -29.49 -27.08 2.18
CA LYS A 313 -28.11 -27.54 2.30
C LYS A 313 -27.11 -26.43 1.92
N ILE A 314 -27.36 -25.76 0.79
CA ILE A 314 -26.51 -24.67 0.30
C ILE A 314 -26.51 -23.49 1.28
N ILE A 315 -27.69 -23.14 1.83
CA ILE A 315 -27.82 -22.11 2.87
C ILE A 315 -26.93 -22.43 4.07
N GLY A 316 -26.96 -23.67 4.57
CA GLY A 316 -26.12 -24.08 5.70
C GLY A 316 -24.62 -23.97 5.42
N GLU A 317 -24.19 -24.37 4.22
CA GLU A 317 -22.81 -24.21 3.77
C GLU A 317 -22.40 -22.72 3.70
N HIS A 318 -23.29 -21.86 3.18
CA HIS A 318 -23.07 -20.42 3.14
C HIS A 318 -23.00 -19.79 4.53
N GLN A 319 -23.87 -20.18 5.48
CA GLN A 319 -23.80 -19.68 6.86
C GLN A 319 -22.48 -20.04 7.54
N ALA A 320 -21.98 -21.27 7.35
CA ALA A 320 -20.69 -21.68 7.91
C ALA A 320 -19.53 -20.84 7.35
N ALA A 321 -19.50 -20.62 6.03
CA ALA A 321 -18.50 -19.76 5.40
C ALA A 321 -18.56 -18.31 5.93
N MET A 322 -19.76 -17.80 6.22
CA MET A 322 -19.93 -16.45 6.75
C MET A 322 -19.38 -16.28 8.17
N VAL A 323 -19.48 -17.31 9.02
CA VAL A 323 -18.84 -17.31 10.34
C VAL A 323 -17.32 -17.22 10.19
N GLU A 324 -16.75 -18.03 9.30
CA GLU A 324 -15.30 -18.01 9.03
C GLU A 324 -14.84 -16.65 8.50
N ILE A 325 -15.55 -16.05 7.53
CA ILE A 325 -15.22 -14.72 7.00
C ILE A 325 -15.25 -13.66 8.09
N ASN A 326 -16.27 -13.68 8.97
CA ASN A 326 -16.36 -12.73 10.09
C ASN A 326 -15.19 -12.85 11.07
N GLU A 327 -14.75 -14.07 11.38
CA GLU A 327 -13.55 -14.30 12.21
C GLU A 327 -12.30 -13.72 11.55
N LYS A 328 -12.10 -13.96 10.24
CA LYS A 328 -10.97 -13.39 9.49
C LYS A 328 -11.04 -11.86 9.41
N LEU A 329 -12.22 -11.27 9.25
CA LEU A 329 -12.41 -9.81 9.28
C LEU A 329 -12.07 -9.21 10.64
N SER A 330 -12.42 -9.89 11.73
CA SER A 330 -12.04 -9.45 13.08
C SER A 330 -10.52 -9.44 13.25
N MET A 331 -9.83 -10.49 12.81
CA MET A 331 -8.36 -10.53 12.82
C MET A 331 -7.73 -9.43 11.96
N LEU A 332 -8.28 -9.18 10.75
CA LEU A 332 -7.78 -8.12 9.86
C LEU A 332 -7.96 -6.72 10.47
N ASN A 333 -9.08 -6.46 11.16
CA ASN A 333 -9.28 -5.22 11.90
C ASN A 333 -8.21 -5.05 12.99
N GLU A 334 -7.94 -6.09 13.78
CA GLU A 334 -6.91 -6.01 14.83
C GLU A 334 -5.51 -5.74 14.26
N ILE A 335 -5.16 -6.39 13.13
CA ILE A 335 -3.90 -6.14 12.42
C ILE A 335 -3.86 -4.70 11.90
N SER A 336 -4.98 -4.20 11.35
CA SER A 336 -5.09 -2.82 10.86
C SER A 336 -4.83 -1.79 11.96
N ASP A 337 -5.41 -2.00 13.15
CA ASP A 337 -5.22 -1.10 14.27
C ASP A 337 -3.78 -1.13 14.79
N LYS A 338 -3.17 -2.32 14.89
CA LYS A 338 -1.76 -2.46 15.25
C LYS A 338 -0.84 -1.77 14.25
N LEU A 339 -1.09 -1.95 12.94
CA LEU A 339 -0.30 -1.32 11.89
C LEU A 339 -0.35 0.22 12.00
N LYS A 340 -1.52 0.79 12.28
CA LYS A 340 -1.69 2.23 12.47
C LYS A 340 -0.90 2.75 13.69
N ILE A 341 -0.85 1.98 14.77
CA ILE A 341 -0.04 2.31 15.96
C ILE A 341 1.45 2.28 15.61
N GLU A 342 1.92 1.23 14.93
CA GLU A 342 3.33 1.12 14.54
C GLU A 342 3.77 2.23 13.58
N ILE A 343 2.93 2.61 12.61
CA ILE A 343 3.21 3.74 11.72
C ILE A 343 3.36 5.05 12.52
N ASN A 344 2.48 5.28 13.51
CA ASN A 344 2.59 6.46 14.36
C ASN A 344 3.84 6.44 15.25
N ASN A 345 4.22 5.28 15.79
CA ASN A 345 5.45 5.11 16.56
C ASN A 345 6.68 5.40 15.72
N LEU A 346 6.72 4.89 14.47
CA LEU A 346 7.81 5.17 13.53
C LEU A 346 7.89 6.66 13.21
N LYS A 347 6.76 7.33 12.93
CA LYS A 347 6.74 8.79 12.71
C LYS A 347 7.31 9.54 13.92
N ASN A 348 6.87 9.21 15.13
CA ASN A 348 7.36 9.86 16.35
C ASN A 348 8.84 9.59 16.64
N SER A 349 9.43 8.51 16.10
CA SER A 349 10.87 8.24 16.25
C SER A 349 11.74 8.98 15.24
N LEU A 350 11.14 9.51 14.17
CA LEU A 350 11.82 10.22 13.09
C LEU A 350 11.84 11.75 13.28
N TYR A 351 11.07 12.29 14.24
CA TYR A 351 10.96 13.72 14.58
C TYR A 351 11.30 13.98 16.06
#